data_AF-W9W8Y4-F1
#
_entry.id   AF-W9W8Y4-F1
#
_cell.length_a   1.000
_cell.length_b   1.000
_cell.length_c   1.000
_cell.angle_alpha   90.00
_cell.angle_beta   90.00
_cell.angle_gamma   90.00
#
_symmetry.space_group_name_H-M   'P 1'
#
loop_
_entity.id
_entity.type
_entity.pdbx_description
1 polymer ?
#
loop_
_entity_poly.entity_id
_entity_poly.type
_entity_poly.pdbx_seq_one_letter_code
_entity_poly.pdbx_strand_id
1 'polypeptide(L)'
;MAAPSSSKSNFWLVAAPSPNFEDIPTIKIGDHEVPLPSYFLILGLVEPGRSEDEIVQNVMQHTGTKALNVLTEIVHNIAENQRLLSTSPKSSKRFSVALKKSKNISGNRASRVEARRALRVVEEQLETANQTEKKILNEAMILSQRKEELNSMKMTPEERLRTLDAVEQQMKQVLRKHHDVETEISHAQRLSVIHKASLA
;
A
#
# COMPACT_ATOMS: atom_id res chain seq x y z
N MET A 1 18.07 23.80 14.48
CA MET A 1 17.62 23.29 13.16
C MET A 1 18.78 22.55 12.52
N ALA A 2 18.67 21.23 12.41
CA ALA A 2 19.38 20.39 11.45
C ALA A 2 18.70 19.01 11.47
N ALA A 3 18.10 18.60 10.36
CA ALA A 3 17.54 17.26 10.18
C ALA A 3 18.66 16.31 9.70
N PRO A 4 18.77 15.07 10.21
CA PRO A 4 19.68 14.09 9.64
C PRO A 4 19.00 13.32 8.49
N SER A 5 19.60 13.50 7.31
CA SER A 5 19.86 12.51 6.26
C SER A 5 18.80 11.45 5.97
N SER A 6 18.10 11.70 4.86
CA SER A 6 17.42 10.72 3.99
C SER A 6 18.26 9.46 3.79
N SER A 7 17.67 8.31 4.15
CA SER A 7 18.08 6.98 3.76
C SER A 7 18.02 6.86 2.23
N LYS A 8 19.17 7.03 1.58
CA LYS A 8 19.33 6.74 0.14
C LYS A 8 19.16 5.23 -0.07
N SER A 9 17.96 4.84 -0.45
CA SER A 9 17.66 3.51 -0.98
C SER A 9 18.46 3.33 -2.27
N ASN A 10 19.37 2.35 -2.30
CA ASN A 10 20.11 2.00 -3.50
C ASN A 10 19.18 1.25 -4.45
N PHE A 11 19.05 1.75 -5.69
CA PHE A 11 18.16 1.19 -6.71
C PHE A 11 18.95 0.79 -7.95
N TRP A 12 18.57 -0.35 -8.53
CA TRP A 12 19.11 -0.87 -9.78
C TRP A 12 17.95 -0.98 -10.78
N LEU A 13 18.00 -0.22 -11.87
CA LEU A 13 17.18 -0.51 -13.05
C LEU A 13 18.01 -1.41 -13.96
N VAL A 14 17.48 -2.56 -14.33
CA VAL A 14 18.11 -3.43 -15.33
C VAL A 14 17.10 -3.57 -16.46
N ALA A 15 17.37 -2.95 -17.60
CA ALA A 15 16.62 -3.18 -18.82
C ALA A 15 17.27 -4.37 -19.54
N ALA A 16 16.62 -5.53 -19.48
CA ALA A 16 17.06 -6.73 -20.19
C ALA A 16 15.99 -7.16 -21.21
N PRO A 17 16.39 -7.64 -22.40
CA PRO A 17 15.47 -8.03 -23.47
C PRO A 17 14.87 -9.44 -23.29
N SER A 18 14.83 -9.99 -22.06
CA SER A 18 14.41 -11.38 -21.81
C SER A 18 13.46 -11.52 -20.60
N PRO A 19 12.50 -12.46 -20.64
CA PRO A 19 11.22 -12.33 -19.94
C PRO A 19 11.17 -12.98 -18.54
N ASN A 20 12.27 -13.02 -17.79
CA ASN A 20 12.28 -13.62 -16.45
C ASN A 20 13.25 -12.89 -15.53
N PHE A 21 12.76 -11.84 -14.89
CA PHE A 21 13.39 -11.26 -13.71
C PHE A 21 12.90 -12.01 -12.48
N GLU A 22 13.76 -12.79 -11.82
CA GLU A 22 13.72 -13.16 -10.39
C GLU A 22 12.33 -13.23 -9.71
N ASP A 23 11.32 -13.86 -10.35
CA ASP A 23 9.92 -13.90 -9.92
C ASP A 23 9.23 -12.53 -9.67
N ILE A 24 9.80 -11.44 -10.20
CA ILE A 24 9.23 -10.09 -10.11
C ILE A 24 8.24 -9.88 -11.26
N PRO A 25 6.99 -9.48 -10.99
CA PRO A 25 6.02 -9.21 -12.04
C PRO A 25 6.48 -8.02 -12.91
N THR A 26 6.46 -8.23 -14.22
CA THR A 26 6.80 -7.23 -15.24
C THR A 26 5.56 -6.76 -16.00
N ILE A 27 5.67 -5.59 -16.61
CA ILE A 27 4.70 -5.02 -17.54
C ILE A 27 5.40 -4.68 -18.86
N LYS A 28 4.73 -4.95 -19.99
CA LYS A 28 5.23 -4.59 -21.31
C LYS A 28 4.93 -3.13 -21.63
N ILE A 29 5.96 -2.34 -21.94
CA ILE A 29 5.87 -0.92 -22.30
C ILE A 29 6.62 -0.72 -23.61
N GLY A 30 5.88 -0.47 -24.69
CA GLY A 30 6.43 -0.53 -26.05
C GLY A 30 6.97 -1.95 -26.33
N ASP A 31 8.24 -2.04 -26.73
CA ASP A 31 8.94 -3.30 -26.96
C ASP A 31 9.79 -3.77 -25.75
N HIS A 32 9.67 -3.08 -24.61
CA HIS A 32 10.46 -3.35 -23.41
C HIS A 32 9.63 -3.99 -22.31
N GLU A 33 10.23 -4.91 -21.55
CA GLU A 33 9.66 -5.39 -20.29
C GLU A 33 10.21 -4.60 -19.12
N VAL A 34 9.31 -4.09 -18.29
CA VAL A 34 9.64 -3.22 -17.17
C VAL A 34 9.11 -3.85 -15.89
N PRO A 35 9.94 -4.05 -14.85
CA PRO A 35 9.45 -4.51 -13.54
C PRO A 35 8.39 -3.57 -12.98
N LEU A 36 7.32 -4.12 -12.40
CA LEU A 36 6.23 -3.32 -11.81
C LEU A 36 6.71 -2.26 -10.81
N PRO A 37 7.69 -2.53 -9.92
CA PRO A 37 8.24 -1.49 -9.03
C PRO A 37 8.80 -0.30 -9.80
N SER A 38 9.54 -0.54 -10.89
CA SER A 38 10.10 0.50 -11.74
C SER A 38 9.02 1.29 -12.48
N TYR A 39 7.97 0.61 -12.94
CA TYR A 39 6.81 1.26 -13.58
C TYR A 39 6.11 2.24 -12.63
N PHE A 40 5.77 1.81 -11.40
CA PHE A 40 5.10 2.67 -10.43
C PHE A 40 5.97 3.85 -9.97
N LEU A 41 7.29 3.68 -9.92
CA LEU A 41 8.20 4.78 -9.63
C LEU A 41 8.19 5.82 -10.75
N ILE A 42 8.31 5.41 -12.01
CA ILE A 42 8.23 6.34 -13.15
C ILE A 42 6.86 7.03 -13.16
N LEU A 43 5.79 6.28 -12.89
CA LEU A 43 4.43 6.81 -12.79
C LEU A 43 4.31 7.91 -11.71
N GLY A 44 4.84 7.67 -10.51
CA GLY A 44 4.86 8.64 -9.43
C GLY A 44 5.74 9.87 -9.69
N LEU A 45 6.68 9.78 -10.63
CA LEU A 45 7.49 10.92 -11.10
C LEU A 45 6.78 11.71 -12.21
N VAL A 46 5.85 11.11 -12.95
CA VAL A 46 5.03 11.77 -13.97
C VAL A 46 3.88 12.60 -13.35
N GLU A 47 3.26 12.11 -12.27
CA GLU A 47 2.17 12.81 -11.56
C GLU A 47 2.49 14.25 -11.07
N PRO A 48 3.70 14.59 -10.57
CA PRO A 48 4.03 15.95 -10.13
C PRO A 48 4.28 16.97 -11.25
N GLY A 49 4.01 16.66 -12.52
CA GLY A 49 4.20 17.60 -13.64
C GLY A 49 5.66 17.88 -13.96
N ARG A 50 6.57 16.96 -13.61
CA ARG A 50 7.99 17.02 -13.98
C ARG A 50 8.17 16.75 -15.47
N SER A 51 9.19 17.38 -16.05
CA SER A 51 9.54 17.16 -17.46
C SER A 51 10.11 15.75 -17.68
N GLU A 52 9.85 15.17 -18.85
CA GLU A 52 10.34 13.83 -19.20
C GLU A 52 11.87 13.70 -19.03
N ASP A 53 12.62 14.75 -19.38
CA ASP A 53 14.07 14.82 -19.23
C ASP A 53 14.52 14.78 -17.76
N GLU A 54 13.80 15.42 -16.84
CA GLU A 54 14.09 15.36 -15.40
C GLU A 54 13.84 13.96 -14.82
N ILE A 55 12.80 13.28 -15.31
CA ILE A 55 12.47 11.92 -14.88
C ILE A 55 13.55 10.96 -15.36
N VAL A 56 13.95 11.07 -16.63
CA VAL A 56 15.05 10.29 -17.21
C VAL A 56 16.35 10.53 -16.44
N GLN A 57 16.71 11.78 -16.14
CA GLN A 57 17.93 12.07 -15.37
C GLN A 57 17.91 11.48 -13.96
N ASN A 58 16.78 11.57 -13.25
CA ASN A 58 16.65 10.98 -11.92
C ASN A 58 16.78 9.46 -11.94
N VAL A 59 16.20 8.80 -12.94
CA VAL A 59 16.30 7.34 -13.07
C VAL A 59 17.68 6.91 -13.61
N MET A 60 18.31 7.72 -14.45
CA MET A 60 19.66 7.51 -14.98
C MET A 60 20.75 7.54 -13.92
N GLN A 61 20.63 8.39 -12.90
CA GLN A 61 21.59 8.47 -11.78
C GLN A 61 21.82 7.11 -11.10
N HIS A 62 20.87 6.18 -11.26
CA HIS A 62 20.87 4.86 -10.64
C HIS A 62 21.14 3.71 -11.61
N THR A 63 20.95 3.94 -12.92
CA THR A 63 20.98 2.89 -13.95
C THR A 63 22.27 2.89 -14.79
N GLY A 64 22.95 4.04 -14.85
CA GLY A 64 24.07 4.26 -15.75
C GLY A 64 23.63 4.64 -17.17
N THR A 65 24.58 5.14 -17.96
CA THR A 65 24.32 5.78 -19.27
C THR A 65 23.99 4.80 -20.41
N LYS A 66 24.24 3.50 -20.24
CA LYS A 66 24.02 2.49 -21.30
C LYS A 66 22.53 2.22 -21.60
N ALA A 67 21.63 2.53 -20.66
CA ALA A 67 20.19 2.31 -20.80
C ALA A 67 19.40 3.60 -21.06
N LEU A 68 20.08 4.72 -21.37
CA LEU A 68 19.47 6.05 -21.54
C LEU A 68 18.36 6.02 -22.59
N ASN A 69 18.65 5.50 -23.79
CA ASN A 69 17.69 5.51 -24.89
C ASN A 69 16.44 4.67 -24.58
N VAL A 70 16.63 3.50 -23.95
CA VAL A 70 15.53 2.61 -23.54
C VAL A 70 14.69 3.27 -22.45
N LEU A 71 15.34 3.92 -21.50
CA LEU A 71 14.68 4.62 -20.41
C LEU A 71 13.88 5.83 -20.91
N THR A 72 14.44 6.63 -21.83
CA THR A 72 13.73 7.74 -22.46
C THR A 72 12.48 7.26 -23.17
N GLU A 73 12.57 6.15 -23.91
CA GLU A 73 11.42 5.56 -24.61
C GLU A 73 10.35 5.03 -23.64
N ILE A 74 10.76 4.39 -22.54
CA ILE A 74 9.85 3.91 -21.49
C ILE A 74 9.14 5.09 -20.82
N VAL A 75 9.88 6.12 -20.41
CA VAL A 75 9.33 7.32 -19.74
C VAL A 75 8.36 8.04 -20.66
N HIS A 76 8.72 8.22 -21.93
CA HIS A 76 7.85 8.85 -22.93
C HIS A 76 6.53 8.09 -23.10
N ASN A 77 6.58 6.77 -23.25
CA ASN A 77 5.37 5.94 -23.38
C ASN A 77 4.48 6.00 -22.13
N ILE A 78 5.07 6.01 -20.93
CA ILE A 78 4.32 6.13 -19.67
C ILE A 78 3.66 7.51 -19.55
N ALA A 79 4.38 8.58 -19.89
CA ALA A 79 3.88 9.96 -19.86
C ALA A 79 2.75 10.17 -20.89
N GLU A 80 2.92 9.67 -22.11
CA GLU A 80 1.89 9.69 -23.16
C GLU A 80 0.63 8.93 -22.72
N ASN A 81 0.78 7.74 -22.13
CA ASN A 81 -0.34 6.98 -21.61
C ASN A 81 -1.10 7.74 -20.50
N GLN A 82 -0.37 8.39 -19.58
CA GLN A 82 -0.99 9.25 -18.57
C GLN A 82 -1.69 10.47 -19.17
N ARG A 83 -1.12 11.07 -20.22
CA ARG A 83 -1.77 12.16 -20.96
C ARG A 83 -3.05 11.69 -21.65
N LEU A 84 -3.07 10.50 -22.23
CA LEU A 84 -4.25 9.91 -22.87
C LEU A 84 -5.34 9.55 -21.86
N LEU A 85 -4.97 9.13 -20.64
CA LEU A 85 -5.91 8.85 -19.56
C LEU A 85 -6.49 10.13 -18.94
N SER A 86 -5.70 11.21 -18.89
CA SER A 86 -6.13 12.51 -18.36
C SER A 86 -6.89 13.36 -19.37
N THR A 87 -6.70 13.13 -20.67
CA THR A 87 -7.46 13.83 -21.72
C THR A 87 -8.83 13.16 -21.92
N SER A 88 -9.89 13.87 -21.53
CA SER A 88 -11.29 13.53 -21.83
C SER A 88 -11.45 13.11 -23.30
N PRO A 89 -12.12 11.97 -23.60
CA PRO A 89 -12.18 11.45 -24.94
C PRO A 89 -12.87 12.45 -25.87
N LYS A 90 -12.13 12.95 -26.87
CA LYS A 90 -12.73 13.67 -28.01
C LYS A 90 -13.82 12.78 -28.60
N SER A 91 -15.05 13.30 -28.63
CA SER A 91 -16.21 12.59 -29.17
C SER A 91 -15.99 12.24 -30.65
N SER A 92 -15.44 11.05 -30.89
CA SER A 92 -15.25 10.52 -32.22
C SER A 92 -16.63 10.21 -32.81
N LYS A 93 -17.01 10.93 -33.87
CA LYS A 93 -18.16 10.63 -34.73
C LYS A 93 -17.85 9.38 -35.58
N ARG A 94 -17.61 8.23 -34.94
CA ARG A 94 -17.74 6.94 -35.59
C ARG A 94 -19.16 6.44 -35.34
N PHE A 95 -19.92 6.28 -36.42
CA PHE A 95 -21.19 5.55 -36.41
C PHE A 95 -20.93 4.08 -36.08
N SER A 96 -20.70 3.78 -34.81
CA SER A 96 -20.89 2.44 -34.27
C SER A 96 -22.38 2.27 -33.99
N VAL A 97 -22.99 1.26 -34.62
CA VAL A 97 -24.36 0.81 -34.33
C VAL A 97 -24.50 0.76 -32.82
N ALA A 98 -25.33 1.66 -32.29
CA ALA A 98 -25.58 1.75 -30.87
C ALA A 98 -26.30 0.47 -30.45
N LEU A 99 -25.54 -0.51 -29.95
CA LEU A 99 -26.07 -1.42 -28.97
C LEU A 99 -26.49 -0.52 -27.81
N LYS A 100 -27.77 -0.16 -27.76
CA LYS A 100 -28.36 0.64 -26.70
C LYS A 100 -28.10 -0.11 -25.40
N LYS A 101 -26.98 0.17 -24.72
CA LYS A 101 -26.83 -0.15 -23.31
C LYS A 101 -28.01 0.54 -22.64
N SER A 102 -28.95 -0.25 -22.13
CA SER A 102 -30.05 0.29 -21.35
C SER A 102 -29.43 1.17 -20.27
N LYS A 103 -29.87 2.42 -20.22
CA LYS A 103 -29.36 3.44 -19.32
C LYS A 103 -29.83 3.05 -17.91
N ASN A 104 -29.20 2.05 -17.29
CA ASN A 104 -29.47 1.59 -15.93
C ASN A 104 -28.89 2.59 -14.91
N ILE A 105 -29.37 3.84 -14.99
CA ILE A 105 -29.05 4.90 -14.03
C ILE A 105 -29.53 4.51 -12.62
N SER A 106 -30.61 3.72 -12.54
CA SER A 106 -31.14 3.18 -11.28
C SER A 106 -30.16 2.21 -10.60
N GLY A 107 -29.58 1.26 -11.35
CA GLY A 107 -28.61 0.30 -10.84
C GLY A 107 -27.33 0.98 -10.32
N ASN A 108 -26.86 2.01 -11.04
CA ASN A 108 -25.66 2.76 -10.63
C ASN A 108 -25.90 3.63 -9.38
N ARG A 109 -27.11 4.20 -9.22
CA ARG A 109 -27.50 4.90 -7.98
C ARG A 109 -27.65 3.94 -6.80
N ALA A 110 -28.29 2.79 -7.00
CA ALA A 110 -28.45 1.77 -5.96
C ALA A 110 -27.09 1.26 -5.47
N SER A 111 -26.19 0.93 -6.39
CA SER A 111 -24.82 0.48 -6.09
C SER A 111 -24.01 1.53 -5.32
N ARG A 112 -24.12 2.83 -5.67
CA ARG A 112 -23.45 3.90 -4.91
C ARG A 112 -24.04 4.11 -3.51
N VAL A 113 -25.35 3.94 -3.35
CA VAL A 113 -26.00 4.02 -2.03
C VAL A 113 -25.58 2.84 -1.16
N GLU A 114 -25.51 1.64 -1.74
CA GLU A 114 -25.04 0.43 -1.07
C GLU A 114 -23.57 0.53 -0.67
N ALA A 115 -22.69 0.98 -1.58
CA ALA A 115 -21.28 1.22 -1.28
C ALA A 115 -21.08 2.26 -0.17
N ARG A 116 -21.91 3.31 -0.08
CA ARG A 116 -21.88 4.26 1.05
C ARG A 116 -22.30 3.63 2.38
N ARG A 117 -23.29 2.75 2.37
CA ARG A 117 -23.71 2.03 3.59
C ARG A 117 -22.63 1.06 4.04
N ALA A 118 -22.09 0.26 3.11
CA ALA A 118 -20.99 -0.66 3.37
C ALA A 118 -19.75 0.07 3.90
N LEU A 119 -19.39 1.21 3.32
CA LEU A 119 -18.29 2.04 3.80
C LEU A 119 -18.48 2.50 5.24
N ARG A 120 -19.68 2.96 5.62
CA ARG A 120 -19.95 3.36 7.02
C ARG A 120 -19.79 2.20 7.99
N VAL A 121 -20.27 1.01 7.64
CA VAL A 121 -20.12 -0.20 8.47
C VAL A 121 -18.65 -0.55 8.64
N VAL A 122 -17.87 -0.51 7.55
CA VAL A 122 -16.43 -0.80 7.60
C VAL A 122 -15.67 0.26 8.41
N GLU A 123 -16.04 1.53 8.32
CA GLU A 123 -15.44 2.61 9.13
C GLU A 123 -15.76 2.45 10.62
N GLU A 124 -16.99 2.06 10.97
CA GLU A 124 -17.37 1.74 12.35
C GLU A 124 -16.59 0.54 12.88
N GLN A 125 -16.46 -0.54 12.08
CA GLN A 125 -15.65 -1.71 12.43
C GLN A 125 -14.17 -1.35 12.62
N LEU A 126 -13.62 -0.48 11.78
CA LEU A 126 -12.25 -0.01 11.92
C LEU A 126 -12.07 0.79 13.22
N GLU A 127 -13.04 1.64 13.57
CA GLU A 127 -13.00 2.40 14.81
C GLU A 127 -13.07 1.49 16.04
N THR A 128 -13.96 0.50 16.07
CA THR A 128 -14.06 -0.46 17.17
C THR A 128 -12.79 -1.30 17.29
N ALA A 129 -12.23 -1.77 16.18
CA ALA A 129 -10.96 -2.51 16.17
C ALA A 129 -9.80 -1.68 16.74
N ASN A 130 -9.66 -0.42 16.32
CA ASN A 130 -8.67 0.51 16.89
C ASN A 130 -8.88 0.76 18.40
N GLN A 131 -10.12 0.80 18.88
CA GLN A 131 -10.39 0.91 20.32
C GLN A 131 -10.00 -0.36 21.07
N THR A 132 -10.19 -1.54 20.48
CA THR A 132 -9.75 -2.81 21.08
C THR A 132 -8.24 -2.94 21.11
N GLU A 133 -7.54 -2.52 20.04
CA GLU A 133 -6.08 -2.48 19.98
C GLU A 133 -5.51 -1.65 21.13
N LYS A 134 -6.05 -0.45 21.37
CA LYS A 134 -5.65 0.40 22.50
C LYS A 134 -5.79 -0.29 23.85
N LYS A 135 -6.85 -1.08 24.06
CA LYS A 135 -7.04 -1.84 25.31
C LYS A 135 -5.98 -2.94 25.46
N ILE A 136 -5.69 -3.65 24.38
CA ILE A 136 -4.68 -4.72 24.35
C ILE A 136 -3.28 -4.14 24.61
N LEU A 137 -2.94 -3.00 24.00
CA LEU A 137 -1.67 -2.32 24.23
C LEU A 137 -1.54 -1.84 25.69
N ASN A 138 -2.62 -1.35 26.29
CA ASN A 138 -2.63 -0.99 27.71
C ASN A 138 -2.43 -2.22 28.61
N GLU A 139 -3.10 -3.34 28.30
CA GLU A 139 -2.90 -4.61 29.02
C GLU A 139 -1.44 -5.08 28.93
N ALA A 140 -0.83 -5.02 27.74
CA ALA A 140 0.58 -5.34 27.53
C ALA A 140 1.51 -4.44 28.37
N MET A 141 1.23 -3.14 28.40
CA MET A 141 2.00 -2.17 29.20
C MET A 141 1.94 -2.51 30.70
N ILE A 142 0.74 -2.80 31.23
CA ILE A 142 0.54 -3.19 32.63
C ILE A 142 1.29 -4.50 32.93
N LEU A 143 1.21 -5.50 32.05
CA LEU A 143 1.94 -6.76 32.22
C LEU A 143 3.47 -6.57 32.18
N SER A 144 3.96 -5.66 31.35
CA SER A 144 5.39 -5.31 31.30
C SER A 144 5.85 -4.68 32.61
N GLN A 145 5.10 -3.69 33.13
CA GLN A 145 5.38 -3.08 34.43
C GLN A 145 5.36 -4.10 35.56
N ARG A 146 4.35 -4.99 35.59
CA ARG A 146 4.26 -6.06 36.57
C ARG A 146 5.45 -7.03 36.50
N LYS A 147 5.95 -7.33 35.30
CA LYS A 147 7.15 -8.15 35.12
C LYS A 147 8.40 -7.47 35.70
N GLU A 148 8.53 -6.16 35.53
CA GLU A 148 9.62 -5.37 36.11
C GLU A 148 9.52 -5.31 37.65
N GLU A 149 8.32 -5.09 38.19
CA GLU A 149 8.07 -5.11 39.63
C GLU A 149 8.45 -6.46 40.26
N LEU A 150 8.06 -7.58 39.62
CA LEU A 150 8.42 -8.94 40.07
C LEU A 150 9.94 -9.17 40.11
N ASN A 151 10.72 -8.48 39.28
CA ASN A 151 12.18 -8.56 39.33
C ASN A 151 12.78 -7.83 40.54
N SER A 152 12.10 -6.80 41.04
CA SER A 152 12.52 -6.01 42.20
C SER A 152 12.05 -6.58 43.54
N MET A 153 11.04 -7.44 43.52
CA MET A 153 10.41 -7.98 44.72
C MET A 153 11.22 -9.14 45.32
N LYS A 154 11.39 -9.16 46.64
CA LYS A 154 12.02 -10.28 47.35
C LYS A 154 11.03 -11.45 47.41
N MET A 155 11.26 -12.47 46.60
CA MET A 155 10.50 -13.73 46.58
C MET A 155 11.45 -14.92 46.64
N THR A 156 10.95 -16.09 47.02
CA THR A 156 11.73 -17.32 46.86
C THR A 156 11.93 -17.62 45.36
N PRO A 157 13.02 -18.31 44.97
CA PRO A 157 13.29 -18.61 43.56
C PRO A 157 12.16 -19.37 42.86
N GLU A 158 11.50 -20.29 43.56
CA GLU A 158 10.41 -21.10 43.01
C GLU A 158 9.13 -20.29 42.79
N GLU A 159 8.75 -19.44 43.75
CA GLU A 159 7.60 -18.53 43.62
C GLU A 159 7.83 -17.50 42.50
N ARG A 160 9.06 -16.99 42.40
CA ARG A 160 9.46 -16.09 41.31
C ARG A 160 9.32 -16.75 39.94
N LEU A 161 9.75 -18.00 39.81
CA LEU A 161 9.66 -18.72 38.54
C LEU A 161 8.21 -18.95 38.13
N ARG A 162 7.35 -19.39 39.05
CA ARG A 162 5.92 -19.61 38.77
C ARG A 162 5.19 -18.32 38.42
N THR A 163 5.47 -17.22 39.12
CA THR A 163 4.82 -15.92 38.86
C THR A 163 5.28 -15.30 37.55
N LEU A 164 6.58 -15.40 37.22
CA LEU A 164 7.10 -14.96 35.92
C LEU A 164 6.53 -15.78 34.76
N ASP A 165 6.44 -17.10 34.90
CA ASP A 165 5.85 -17.96 33.87
C ASP A 165 4.38 -17.61 33.63
N ALA A 166 3.60 -17.39 34.71
CA ALA A 166 2.21 -16.95 34.58
C ALA A 166 2.07 -15.60 33.86
N VAL A 167 2.92 -14.62 34.17
CA VAL A 167 2.94 -13.31 33.48
C VAL A 167 3.37 -13.47 32.02
N GLU A 168 4.33 -14.34 31.73
CA GLU A 168 4.78 -14.60 30.36
C GLU A 168 3.69 -15.29 29.53
N GLN A 169 2.94 -16.22 30.11
CA GLN A 169 1.79 -16.85 29.46
C GLN A 169 0.68 -15.82 29.17
N GLN A 170 0.39 -14.92 30.11
CA GLN A 170 -0.54 -13.81 29.89
C GLN A 170 -0.05 -12.88 28.77
N MET A 171 1.24 -12.53 28.77
CA MET A 171 1.83 -11.71 27.71
C MET A 171 1.72 -12.39 26.33
N LYS A 172 1.99 -13.69 26.24
CA LYS A 172 1.80 -14.48 25.00
C LYS A 172 0.36 -14.42 24.52
N GLN A 173 -0.61 -14.48 25.43
CA GLN A 173 -2.02 -14.38 25.09
C GLN A 173 -2.38 -12.97 24.56
N VAL A 174 -1.88 -11.92 25.21
CA VAL A 174 -2.07 -10.52 24.78
C VAL A 174 -1.49 -10.30 23.38
N LEU A 175 -0.29 -10.81 23.10
CA LEU A 175 0.34 -10.70 21.78
C LEU A 175 -0.44 -11.44 20.68
N ARG A 176 -1.03 -12.61 21.00
CA ARG A 176 -1.92 -13.31 20.05
C ARG A 176 -3.16 -12.49 19.74
N LYS A 177 -3.84 -11.95 20.77
CA LYS A 177 -5.00 -11.07 20.59
C LYS A 177 -4.63 -9.82 19.78
N HIS A 178 -3.46 -9.25 20.02
CA HIS A 178 -2.96 -8.09 19.26
C HIS A 178 -2.83 -8.43 17.78
N HIS A 179 -2.18 -9.56 17.47
CA HIS A 179 -2.03 -10.01 16.09
C HIS A 179 -3.39 -10.20 15.40
N ASP A 180 -4.36 -10.82 16.08
CA ASP A 180 -5.70 -11.00 15.52
C ASP A 180 -6.35 -9.65 15.19
N VAL A 181 -6.27 -8.67 16.11
CA VAL A 181 -6.82 -7.32 15.89
C VAL A 181 -6.06 -6.56 14.78
N GLU A 182 -4.75 -6.70 14.66
CA GLU A 182 -3.98 -6.11 13.54
C GLU A 182 -4.44 -6.65 12.20
N THR A 183 -4.73 -7.95 12.11
CA THR A 183 -5.26 -8.56 10.88
C THR A 183 -6.65 -8.04 10.54
N GLU A 184 -7.51 -7.83 11.55
CA GLU A 184 -8.85 -7.25 11.40
C GLU A 184 -8.78 -5.79 10.94
N ILE A 185 -7.93 -4.97 11.57
CA ILE A 185 -7.68 -3.58 11.17
C ILE A 185 -7.19 -3.52 9.72
N SER A 186 -6.20 -4.34 9.36
CA SER A 186 -5.65 -4.41 8.01
C SER A 186 -6.70 -4.80 6.98
N HIS A 187 -7.59 -5.75 7.33
CA HIS A 187 -8.68 -6.16 6.47
C HIS A 187 -9.73 -5.05 6.30
N ALA A 188 -10.16 -4.41 7.39
CA ALA A 188 -11.12 -3.31 7.36
C ALA A 188 -10.57 -2.10 6.57
N GLN A 189 -9.27 -1.79 6.70
CA GLN A 189 -8.61 -0.76 5.89
C GLN A 189 -8.68 -1.08 4.39
N ARG A 190 -8.36 -2.32 3.97
CA ARG A 190 -8.46 -2.74 2.57
C ARG A 190 -9.89 -2.59 2.03
N LEU A 191 -10.89 -3.03 2.80
CA LEU A 191 -12.30 -2.87 2.41
C LEU A 191 -12.72 -1.41 2.32
N SER A 192 -12.24 -0.55 3.23
CA SER A 192 -12.49 0.88 3.19
C SER A 192 -11.96 1.50 1.90
N VAL A 193 -10.74 1.16 1.48
CA VAL A 193 -10.16 1.63 0.21
C VAL A 193 -11.00 1.18 -0.99
N ILE A 194 -11.41 -0.09 -1.05
CA ILE A 194 -12.24 -0.63 -2.14
C ILE A 194 -13.58 0.12 -2.24
N HIS A 195 -14.26 0.34 -1.12
CA HIS A 195 -15.52 1.07 -1.12
C HIS A 195 -15.33 2.56 -1.46
N LYS A 196 -14.24 3.20 -1.05
CA LYS A 196 -13.90 4.57 -1.44
C LYS A 196 -13.66 4.68 -2.95
N ALA A 197 -12.90 3.75 -3.52
CA ALA A 197 -12.66 3.68 -4.96
C ALA A 197 -13.95 3.42 -5.77
N SER A 198 -14.89 2.64 -5.22
CA SER A 198 -16.20 2.40 -5.85
C SER A 198 -17.12 3.62 -5.84
N LEU A 199 -16.81 4.65 -5.03
CA LEU A 199 -17.59 5.87 -4.89
C LEU A 199 -17.01 7.07 -5.66
N ALA A 200 -15.72 7.04 -5.99
CA ALA A 200 -15.02 8.01 -6.83
C ALA A 200 -15.57 7.98 -8.27
#